data_AF-A0A1J5TQD9-F1
#
_entry.id   AF-A0A1J5TQD9-F1
#
_cell.length_a   1.000
_cell.length_b   1.000
_cell.length_c   1.000
_cell.angle_alpha   90.00
_cell.angle_beta   90.00
_cell.angle_gamma   90.00
#
_symmetry.space_group_name_H-M   'P 1'
#
loop_
_entity.id
_entity.type
_entity.pdbx_description
1 polymer ?
#
loop_
_entity_poly.entity_id
_entity_poly.type
_entity_poly.pdbx_seq_one_letter_code
_entity_poly.pdbx_strand_id
1 'polypeptide(L)'
;MVSELEQNFQQASEGVRNINQTPSQETLLKLYSLYKQSIEGDAAGKTPYLKGPVAVAKHGAWAELKGTSKEDAMQSYVNLVRELQGTDTPASFDDKHALAKELLKKPINQEEYDEIKELWKKHSIAEDNRDIDGLISTLSKDCVYEIPQKNKIWHGHSGATEFYNDLLSAFPDIDFRLTNIVIGPQGVVEEARVIGTHEKDWLGFPASGDQIEFQVAIFFPWDTSTRKFKGERIYFHFDESYYEKYGINP
;
A
#
# COMPACT_ATOMS: atom_id res chain seq x y z
N MET A 1 21.58 10.51 18.57
CA MET A 1 20.62 9.56 19.16
C MET A 1 20.17 8.65 18.03
N VAL A 2 20.15 7.33 18.24
CA VAL A 2 19.65 6.38 17.24
C VAL A 2 18.15 6.61 17.07
N SER A 3 17.68 6.75 15.83
CA SER A 3 16.26 6.98 15.53
C SER A 3 15.41 5.77 15.96
N GLU A 4 14.12 5.99 16.21
CA GLU A 4 13.19 4.91 16.55
C GLU A 4 13.13 3.83 15.45
N LEU A 5 13.20 4.24 14.18
CA LEU A 5 13.23 3.33 13.04
C LEU A 5 14.49 2.44 13.03
N GLU A 6 15.67 3.01 13.30
CA GLU A 6 16.91 2.24 13.41
C GLU A 6 16.88 1.27 14.60
N GLN A 7 16.28 1.66 15.71
CA GLN A 7 16.08 0.77 16.87
C GLN A 7 15.15 -0.39 16.53
N ASN A 8 14.03 -0.11 15.86
CA ASN A 8 13.07 -1.12 15.41
C ASN A 8 13.70 -2.06 14.38
N PHE A 9 14.47 -1.53 13.43
CA PHE A 9 15.21 -2.32 12.45
C PHE A 9 16.23 -3.24 13.11
N GLN A 10 16.99 -2.72 14.08
CA GLN A 10 17.96 -3.52 14.82
C GLN A 10 17.26 -4.68 15.56
N GLN A 11 16.20 -4.38 16.32
CA GLN A 11 15.41 -5.40 17.02
C GLN A 11 14.82 -6.44 16.06
N ALA A 12 14.26 -6.02 14.92
CA ALA A 12 13.73 -6.91 13.89
C ALA A 12 14.84 -7.81 13.31
N SER A 13 16.03 -7.26 13.06
CA SER A 13 17.16 -8.02 12.50
C SER A 13 17.74 -9.06 13.46
N GLU A 14 17.66 -8.79 14.77
CA GLU A 14 18.01 -9.75 15.82
C GLU A 14 16.91 -10.82 15.95
N GLY A 15 15.63 -10.42 15.87
CA GLY A 15 14.47 -11.28 16.04
C GLY A 15 14.14 -12.19 14.85
N VAL A 16 14.53 -11.83 13.61
CA VAL A 16 14.24 -12.61 12.40
C VAL A 16 14.81 -14.03 12.45
N ARG A 17 15.84 -14.25 13.25
CA ARG A 17 16.47 -15.58 13.43
C ARG A 17 15.62 -16.53 14.27
N ASN A 18 14.66 -16.01 15.01
CA ASN A 18 13.84 -16.75 15.97
C ASN A 18 12.39 -16.93 15.46
N ILE A 19 12.15 -16.83 14.16
CA ILE A 19 10.82 -17.05 13.56
C ILE A 19 10.45 -18.53 13.59
N ASN A 20 9.21 -18.82 13.99
CA ASN A 20 8.71 -20.18 14.24
C ASN A 20 8.44 -20.99 12.97
N GLN A 21 8.45 -20.36 11.79
CA GLN A 21 8.23 -20.99 10.49
C GLN A 21 9.40 -20.70 9.55
N THR A 22 9.78 -21.69 8.74
CA THR A 22 10.81 -21.52 7.71
C THR A 22 10.25 -20.68 6.55
N PRO A 23 10.79 -19.49 6.26
CA PRO A 23 10.30 -18.67 5.15
C PRO A 23 10.56 -19.30 3.79
N SER A 24 9.77 -18.91 2.79
CA SER A 24 10.01 -19.28 1.39
C SER A 24 11.35 -18.72 0.89
N GLN A 25 11.90 -19.29 -0.19
CA GLN A 25 13.13 -18.74 -0.79
C GLN A 25 12.95 -17.29 -1.24
N GLU A 26 11.78 -16.92 -1.75
CA GLU A 26 11.45 -15.55 -2.14
C GLU A 26 11.51 -14.60 -0.93
N THR A 27 10.90 -15.00 0.19
CA THR A 27 10.93 -14.21 1.42
C THR A 27 12.35 -14.05 1.96
N LEU A 28 13.18 -15.09 1.88
CA LEU A 28 14.59 -15.00 2.28
C LEU A 28 15.39 -14.04 1.39
N LEU A 29 15.09 -13.99 0.09
CA LEU A 29 15.71 -13.03 -0.82
C LEU A 29 15.25 -11.60 -0.52
N LYS A 30 13.96 -11.38 -0.24
CA LYS A 30 13.42 -10.07 0.19
C LYS A 30 14.03 -9.58 1.50
N LEU A 31 14.09 -10.44 2.52
CA LEU A 31 14.75 -10.11 3.80
C LEU A 31 16.21 -9.72 3.56
N TYR A 32 16.92 -10.46 2.72
CA TYR A 32 18.31 -10.16 2.39
C TYR A 32 18.45 -8.82 1.65
N SER A 33 17.68 -8.60 0.59
CA SER A 33 17.79 -7.39 -0.23
C SER A 33 17.43 -6.14 0.56
N LEU A 34 16.34 -6.18 1.33
CA LEU A 34 15.92 -5.09 2.22
C LEU A 34 17.00 -4.79 3.26
N TYR A 35 17.52 -5.81 3.95
CA TYR A 35 18.59 -5.63 4.93
C TYR A 35 19.83 -4.96 4.31
N LYS A 36 20.25 -5.43 3.13
CA LYS A 36 21.41 -4.86 2.40
C LYS A 36 21.15 -3.42 1.99
N GLN A 37 19.97 -3.11 1.45
CA GLN A 37 19.59 -1.75 1.07
C GLN A 37 19.56 -0.83 2.30
N SER A 38 19.04 -1.29 3.44
CA SER A 38 19.02 -0.52 4.69
C SER A 38 20.41 -0.10 5.19
N ILE A 39 21.42 -0.97 5.06
CA ILE A 39 22.77 -0.68 5.60
C ILE A 39 23.69 -0.05 4.56
N GLU A 40 23.64 -0.51 3.31
CA GLU A 40 24.61 -0.19 2.26
C GLU A 40 24.04 0.74 1.18
N GLY A 41 22.71 0.87 1.07
CA GLY A 41 22.07 1.56 -0.04
C GLY A 41 22.11 0.71 -1.32
N ASP A 42 22.08 1.36 -2.48
CA ASP A 42 22.01 0.68 -3.77
C ASP A 42 23.14 -0.34 -3.99
N ALA A 43 22.78 -1.47 -4.60
CA ALA A 43 23.74 -2.51 -4.97
C ALA A 43 24.85 -1.96 -5.88
N ALA A 44 26.10 -2.15 -5.44
CA ALA A 44 27.29 -1.74 -6.19
C ALA A 44 28.17 -2.95 -6.55
N GLY A 45 28.81 -2.88 -7.72
CA GLY A 45 29.75 -3.90 -8.20
C GLY A 45 29.19 -4.83 -9.28
N LYS A 46 30.02 -5.80 -9.70
CA LYS A 46 29.64 -6.79 -10.71
C LYS A 46 28.88 -7.94 -10.08
N THR A 47 27.87 -8.46 -10.80
CA THR A 47 27.12 -9.65 -10.41
C THR A 47 28.08 -10.81 -10.07
N PRO A 48 27.94 -11.46 -8.90
CA PRO A 48 28.95 -12.37 -8.37
C PRO A 48 28.81 -13.80 -8.95
N TYR A 49 28.91 -13.93 -10.28
CA TYR A 49 28.74 -15.22 -10.99
C TYR A 49 29.63 -16.34 -10.44
N LEU A 50 30.88 -16.02 -10.07
CA LEU A 50 31.84 -16.99 -9.51
C LEU A 50 31.48 -17.50 -8.11
N LYS A 51 30.52 -16.88 -7.42
CA LYS A 51 30.02 -17.31 -6.09
C LYS A 51 28.78 -18.21 -6.18
N GLY A 52 28.34 -18.57 -7.38
CA GLY A 52 27.23 -19.49 -7.62
C GLY A 52 25.84 -18.83 -7.64
N PRO A 53 24.79 -19.63 -7.93
CA PRO A 53 23.46 -19.12 -8.27
C PRO A 53 22.77 -18.38 -7.12
N VAL A 54 22.98 -18.79 -5.87
CA VAL A 54 22.40 -18.12 -4.70
C VAL A 54 22.96 -16.71 -4.53
N ALA A 55 24.26 -16.51 -4.76
CA ALA A 55 24.88 -15.20 -4.68
C ALA A 55 24.40 -14.27 -5.80
N VAL A 56 24.16 -14.82 -7.00
CA VAL A 56 23.57 -14.10 -8.12
C VAL A 56 22.14 -13.68 -7.79
N ALA A 57 21.29 -14.57 -7.27
CA ALA A 57 19.91 -14.26 -6.88
C ALA A 57 19.84 -13.18 -5.79
N LYS A 58 20.70 -13.28 -4.76
CA LYS A 58 20.82 -12.28 -3.70
C LYS A 58 21.21 -10.90 -4.22
N HIS A 59 22.19 -10.85 -5.13
CA HIS A 59 22.61 -9.60 -5.75
C HIS A 59 21.53 -9.05 -6.69
N GLY A 60 20.81 -9.91 -7.42
CA GLY A 60 19.69 -9.53 -8.28
C GLY A 60 18.57 -8.86 -7.47
N ALA A 61 18.08 -9.54 -6.43
CA ALA A 61 17.03 -9.02 -5.56
C ALA A 61 17.44 -7.70 -4.86
N TRP A 62 18.72 -7.52 -4.53
CA TRP A 62 19.22 -6.25 -3.99
C TRP A 62 19.30 -5.15 -5.06
N ALA A 63 19.74 -5.49 -6.27
CA ALA A 63 19.81 -4.53 -7.38
C ALA A 63 18.42 -4.06 -7.85
N GLU A 64 17.37 -4.86 -7.66
CA GLU A 64 15.98 -4.48 -7.93
C GLU A 64 15.48 -3.35 -7.02
N LEU A 65 16.07 -3.16 -5.84
CA LEU A 65 15.70 -2.09 -4.89
C LEU A 65 16.37 -0.74 -5.19
N LYS A 66 17.05 -0.60 -6.33
CA LYS A 66 17.81 0.60 -6.68
C LYS A 66 16.93 1.85 -6.61
N GLY A 67 17.40 2.87 -5.88
CA GLY A 67 16.68 4.11 -5.66
C GLY A 67 15.79 4.13 -4.40
N THR A 68 15.63 2.98 -3.72
CA THR A 68 14.96 2.92 -2.42
C THR A 68 15.86 3.54 -1.35
N SER A 69 15.35 4.45 -0.53
CA SER A 69 16.13 5.03 0.56
C SER A 69 16.49 3.98 1.63
N LYS A 70 17.50 4.27 2.45
CA LYS A 70 17.87 3.37 3.55
C LYS A 70 16.72 3.25 4.56
N GLU A 71 16.05 4.35 4.81
CA GLU A 71 14.92 4.47 5.71
C GLU A 71 13.71 3.66 5.22
N ASP A 72 13.37 3.74 3.94
CA ASP A 72 12.24 2.97 3.37
C ASP A 72 12.55 1.47 3.35
N ALA A 73 13.80 1.10 3.08
CA ALA A 73 14.26 -0.28 3.17
C ALA A 73 14.19 -0.79 4.62
N MET A 74 14.60 0.02 5.61
CA MET A 74 14.49 -0.33 7.03
C MET A 74 13.04 -0.54 7.44
N GLN A 75 12.14 0.36 7.03
CA GLN A 75 10.72 0.24 7.34
C GLN A 75 10.11 -1.02 6.71
N SER A 76 10.41 -1.28 5.43
CA SER A 76 9.97 -2.47 4.72
C SER A 76 10.50 -3.77 5.38
N TYR A 77 11.74 -3.76 5.84
CA TYR A 77 12.33 -4.89 6.57
C TYR A 77 11.60 -5.15 7.90
N VAL A 78 11.34 -4.10 8.68
CA VAL A 78 10.61 -4.19 9.96
C VAL A 78 9.21 -4.77 9.74
N ASN A 79 8.48 -4.30 8.72
CA ASN A 79 7.14 -4.79 8.40
C ASN A 79 7.18 -6.28 8.02
N LEU A 80 8.10 -6.68 7.14
CA LEU A 80 8.24 -8.07 6.72
C LEU A 80 8.60 -9.00 7.89
N VAL A 81 9.47 -8.57 8.81
CA VAL A 81 9.79 -9.36 10.00
C VAL A 81 8.59 -9.48 10.93
N ARG A 82 7.79 -8.43 11.12
CA ARG A 82 6.59 -8.47 11.94
C ARG A 82 5.53 -9.41 11.40
N GLU A 83 5.36 -9.44 10.08
CA GLU A 83 4.51 -10.42 9.38
C GLU A 83 4.98 -11.85 9.68
N LEU A 84 6.28 -12.12 9.55
CA LEU A 84 6.86 -13.45 9.76
C LEU A 84 6.86 -13.91 11.23
N GLN A 85 6.96 -12.97 12.17
CA GLN A 85 6.85 -13.25 13.60
C GLN A 85 5.40 -13.43 14.05
N GLY A 86 4.43 -13.15 13.18
CA GLY A 86 3.02 -13.10 13.55
C GLY A 86 2.72 -12.00 14.56
N THR A 87 3.58 -10.99 14.72
CA THR A 87 3.28 -9.81 15.54
C THR A 87 2.38 -8.83 14.79
N ASP A 88 2.38 -8.90 13.46
CA ASP A 88 1.25 -8.51 12.62
C ASP A 88 0.45 -9.77 12.27
N THR A 89 -0.05 -10.51 13.28
CA THR A 89 -1.13 -11.45 12.97
C THR A 89 -2.24 -10.60 12.37
N PRO A 90 -2.87 -10.99 11.23
CA PRO A 90 -4.19 -10.46 10.93
C PRO A 90 -4.98 -10.67 12.22
N ALA A 91 -5.42 -9.58 12.85
CA ALA A 91 -6.20 -9.62 14.08
C ALA A 91 -7.17 -10.80 13.94
N SER A 92 -7.18 -11.70 14.93
CA SER A 92 -8.03 -12.89 14.85
C SER A 92 -9.46 -12.47 14.51
N PHE A 93 -10.28 -13.39 14.02
CA PHE A 93 -11.66 -13.06 13.65
C PHE A 93 -12.38 -12.26 14.76
N ASP A 94 -12.15 -12.63 16.01
CA ASP A 94 -12.70 -11.95 17.18
C ASP A 94 -12.01 -10.60 17.47
N ASP A 95 -10.69 -10.49 17.27
CA ASP A 95 -9.95 -9.24 17.48
C ASP A 95 -10.38 -8.15 16.49
N LYS A 96 -10.62 -8.49 15.21
CA LYS A 96 -11.13 -7.50 14.23
C LYS A 96 -12.49 -6.96 14.64
N HIS A 97 -13.37 -7.83 15.14
CA HIS A 97 -14.69 -7.43 15.64
C HIS A 97 -14.57 -6.54 16.89
N ALA A 98 -13.66 -6.88 17.82
CA ALA A 98 -13.40 -6.06 19.00
C ALA A 98 -12.88 -4.67 18.61
N LEU A 99 -11.90 -4.59 17.70
CA LEU A 99 -11.38 -3.32 17.18
C LEU A 99 -12.46 -2.49 16.50
N ALA A 100 -13.34 -3.10 15.70
CA ALA A 100 -14.46 -2.41 15.08
C ALA A 100 -15.44 -1.82 16.12
N LYS A 101 -15.69 -2.52 17.23
CA LYS A 101 -16.52 -2.00 18.33
C LYS A 101 -15.90 -0.80 19.03
N GLU A 102 -14.58 -0.73 19.14
CA GLU A 102 -13.91 0.44 19.71
C GLU A 102 -14.14 1.70 18.85
N LEU A 103 -14.33 1.55 17.54
CA LEU A 103 -14.65 2.69 16.66
C LEU A 103 -15.97 3.38 17.04
N LEU A 104 -16.94 2.64 17.62
CA LEU A 104 -18.21 3.20 18.09
C LEU A 104 -18.03 4.20 19.24
N LYS A 105 -16.91 4.10 19.97
CA LYS A 105 -16.62 4.96 21.12
C LYS A 105 -15.91 6.25 20.70
N LYS A 106 -15.54 6.40 19.43
CA LYS A 106 -14.90 7.63 18.95
C LYS A 106 -15.89 8.80 19.06
N PRO A 107 -15.54 9.89 19.77
CA PRO A 107 -16.42 11.04 19.90
C PRO A 107 -16.56 11.76 18.55
N ILE A 108 -17.73 12.34 18.32
CA ILE A 108 -17.92 13.29 17.21
C ILE A 108 -17.45 14.65 17.72
N ASN A 109 -16.33 15.13 17.17
CA ASN A 109 -15.80 16.47 17.39
C ASN A 109 -15.92 17.26 16.08
N GLN A 110 -16.55 18.44 16.13
CA GLN A 110 -16.76 19.29 14.96
C GLN A 110 -15.44 19.77 14.34
N GLU A 111 -14.45 20.14 15.15
CA GLU A 111 -13.14 20.61 14.66
C GLU A 111 -12.40 19.50 13.92
N GLU A 112 -12.35 18.30 14.50
CA GLU A 112 -11.73 17.13 13.86
C GLU A 112 -12.49 16.71 12.60
N TYR A 113 -13.83 16.79 12.61
CA TYR A 113 -14.66 16.55 11.43
C TYR A 113 -14.32 17.50 10.29
N ASP A 114 -14.19 18.79 10.57
CA ASP A 114 -13.86 19.81 9.56
C ASP A 114 -12.45 19.58 9.00
N GLU A 115 -11.49 19.16 9.83
CA GLU A 115 -10.16 18.80 9.36
C GLU A 115 -10.14 17.55 8.47
N ILE A 116 -10.88 16.49 8.83
CA ILE A 116 -11.01 15.29 7.99
C ILE A 116 -11.55 15.69 6.62
N LYS A 117 -12.59 16.53 6.61
CA LYS A 117 -13.22 17.04 5.39
C LYS A 117 -12.27 17.87 4.54
N GLU A 118 -11.54 18.81 5.15
CA GLU A 118 -10.60 19.66 4.40
C GLU A 118 -9.38 18.85 3.90
N LEU A 119 -8.91 17.87 4.67
CA LEU A 119 -7.84 16.99 4.20
C LEU A 119 -8.30 16.10 3.05
N TRP A 120 -9.52 15.56 3.11
CA TRP A 120 -10.11 14.79 2.01
C TRP A 120 -10.26 15.64 0.75
N LYS A 121 -10.74 16.89 0.86
CA LYS A 121 -10.79 17.80 -0.30
C LYS A 121 -9.41 18.01 -0.91
N LYS A 122 -8.39 18.21 -0.07
CA LYS A 122 -7.01 18.35 -0.53
C LYS A 122 -6.55 17.08 -1.27
N HIS A 123 -6.88 15.91 -0.73
CA HIS A 123 -6.57 14.62 -1.33
C HIS A 123 -7.22 14.48 -2.71
N SER A 124 -8.55 14.67 -2.80
CA SER A 124 -9.31 14.59 -4.05
C SER A 124 -8.83 15.59 -5.11
N ILE A 125 -8.54 16.84 -4.72
CA ILE A 125 -7.98 17.84 -5.65
C ILE A 125 -6.58 17.41 -6.15
N ALA A 126 -5.77 16.79 -5.30
CA ALA A 126 -4.45 16.30 -5.72
C ALA A 126 -4.58 15.14 -6.71
N GLU A 127 -5.52 14.22 -6.48
CA GLU A 127 -5.84 13.13 -7.41
C GLU A 127 -6.30 13.66 -8.78
N ASP A 128 -7.27 14.57 -8.81
CA ASP A 128 -7.77 15.20 -10.04
C ASP A 128 -6.66 15.88 -10.86
N ASN A 129 -5.71 16.52 -10.17
CA ASN A 129 -4.57 17.19 -10.79
C ASN A 129 -3.39 16.26 -11.08
N ARG A 130 -3.48 14.97 -10.70
CA ARG A 130 -2.39 13.98 -10.77
C ARG A 130 -1.13 14.43 -10.04
N ASP A 131 -1.33 15.17 -8.96
CA ASP A 131 -0.29 15.64 -8.06
C ASP A 131 0.00 14.57 -7.00
N ILE A 132 0.88 13.62 -7.37
CA ILE A 132 1.25 12.51 -6.48
C ILE A 132 1.86 13.03 -5.18
N ASP A 133 2.73 14.04 -5.23
CA ASP A 133 3.33 14.61 -4.02
C ASP A 133 2.27 15.26 -3.10
N GLY A 134 1.34 16.00 -3.71
CA GLY A 134 0.18 16.57 -3.02
C GLY A 134 -0.67 15.50 -2.33
N LEU A 135 -0.93 14.40 -3.02
CA LEU A 135 -1.69 13.26 -2.52
C LEU A 135 -0.98 12.57 -1.37
N ILE A 136 0.29 12.18 -1.56
CA ILE A 136 1.14 11.55 -0.54
C ILE A 136 1.22 12.42 0.72
N SER A 137 1.23 13.75 0.57
CA SER A 137 1.25 14.68 1.71
C SER A 137 0.01 14.59 2.62
N THR A 138 -1.07 13.95 2.18
CA THR A 138 -2.30 13.74 2.98
C THR A 138 -2.29 12.43 3.77
N LEU A 139 -1.30 11.57 3.52
CA LEU A 139 -1.20 10.24 4.10
C LEU A 139 -0.24 10.21 5.28
N SER A 140 -0.50 9.34 6.26
CA SER A 140 0.47 9.01 7.30
C SER A 140 1.70 8.32 6.69
N LYS A 141 2.84 8.41 7.35
CA LYS A 141 4.11 7.81 6.86
C LYS A 141 3.98 6.29 6.68
N ASP A 142 3.20 5.65 7.55
CA ASP A 142 2.93 4.22 7.60
C ASP A 142 1.62 3.83 6.89
N CYS A 143 1.13 4.65 5.96
CA CYS A 143 -0.12 4.41 5.26
C CYS A 143 -0.15 3.04 4.56
N VAL A 144 -1.33 2.45 4.43
CA VAL A 144 -1.55 1.16 3.78
C VAL A 144 -2.64 1.31 2.74
N TYR A 145 -2.30 0.96 1.50
CA TYR A 145 -3.28 0.80 0.42
C TYR A 145 -3.62 -0.68 0.32
N GLU A 146 -4.89 -1.01 0.29
CA GLU A 146 -5.34 -2.39 0.14
C GLU A 146 -6.49 -2.52 -0.86
N ILE A 147 -6.41 -3.56 -1.68
CA ILE A 147 -7.50 -4.02 -2.55
C ILE A 147 -7.82 -5.45 -2.11
N PRO A 148 -8.73 -5.62 -1.13
CA PRO A 148 -8.97 -6.93 -0.51
C PRO A 148 -9.42 -7.99 -1.52
N GLN A 149 -10.27 -7.59 -2.48
CA GLN A 149 -10.75 -8.45 -3.58
C GLN A 149 -9.64 -8.99 -4.49
N LYS A 150 -8.44 -8.40 -4.47
CA LYS A 150 -7.26 -8.86 -5.22
C LYS A 150 -6.14 -9.37 -4.34
N ASN A 151 -6.31 -9.37 -3.02
CA ASN A 151 -5.27 -9.69 -2.05
C ASN A 151 -3.96 -8.90 -2.32
N LYS A 152 -4.11 -7.60 -2.61
CA LYS A 152 -3.01 -6.67 -2.87
C LYS A 152 -2.93 -5.63 -1.78
N ILE A 153 -1.70 -5.39 -1.30
CA ILE A 153 -1.40 -4.46 -0.23
C ILE A 153 -0.11 -3.71 -0.60
N TRP A 154 -0.11 -2.40 -0.40
CA TRP A 154 1.06 -1.54 -0.53
C TRP A 154 1.28 -0.76 0.75
N HIS A 155 2.54 -0.58 1.14
CA HIS A 155 2.91 0.00 2.44
C HIS A 155 3.74 1.27 2.29
N GLY A 156 3.43 2.23 3.15
CA GLY A 156 4.09 3.53 3.22
C GLY A 156 3.89 4.37 1.96
N HIS A 157 4.56 5.53 1.95
CA HIS A 157 4.49 6.46 0.83
C HIS A 157 5.02 5.87 -0.48
N SER A 158 6.08 5.05 -0.43
CA SER A 158 6.60 4.38 -1.62
C SER A 158 5.57 3.42 -2.23
N GLY A 159 4.88 2.63 -1.39
CA GLY A 159 3.83 1.73 -1.83
C GLY A 159 2.60 2.47 -2.38
N ALA A 160 2.18 3.56 -1.73
CA ALA A 160 1.10 4.40 -2.25
C ALA A 160 1.46 4.99 -3.63
N THR A 161 2.69 5.48 -3.80
CA THR A 161 3.18 5.98 -5.09
C THR A 161 3.22 4.88 -6.17
N GLU A 162 3.62 3.66 -5.82
CA GLU A 162 3.56 2.51 -6.72
C GLU A 162 2.13 2.24 -7.19
N PHE A 163 1.17 2.18 -6.26
CA PHE A 163 -0.25 1.98 -6.57
C PHE A 163 -0.77 3.03 -7.58
N TYR A 164 -0.53 4.32 -7.33
CA TYR A 164 -0.99 5.38 -8.23
C TYR A 164 -0.32 5.33 -9.60
N ASN A 165 0.99 5.04 -9.65
CA ASN A 165 1.69 4.90 -10.93
C ASN A 165 1.13 3.74 -11.74
N ASP A 166 0.85 2.59 -11.12
CA ASP A 166 0.25 1.44 -11.78
C ASP A 166 -1.15 1.75 -12.31
N LEU A 167 -2.00 2.37 -11.49
CA LEU A 167 -3.35 2.78 -11.87
C LEU A 167 -3.33 3.76 -13.06
N LEU A 168 -2.55 4.84 -12.96
CA LEU A 168 -2.45 5.87 -14.01
C LEU A 168 -1.75 5.35 -15.27
N SER A 169 -0.92 4.30 -15.16
CA SER A 169 -0.36 3.64 -16.33
C SER A 169 -1.38 2.78 -17.07
N ALA A 170 -2.31 2.16 -16.34
CA ALA A 170 -3.40 1.36 -16.90
C ALA A 170 -4.55 2.21 -17.43
N PHE A 171 -4.84 3.35 -16.79
CA PHE A 171 -5.92 4.28 -17.14
C PHE A 171 -5.39 5.71 -17.23
N PRO A 172 -4.72 6.10 -18.33
CA PRO A 172 -4.06 7.40 -18.45
C PRO A 172 -5.01 8.59 -18.52
N ASP A 173 -6.31 8.39 -18.67
CA ASP A 173 -7.38 9.40 -18.72
C ASP A 173 -8.46 9.13 -17.66
N ILE A 174 -8.10 8.43 -16.58
CA ILE A 174 -9.02 8.10 -15.49
C ILE A 174 -9.69 9.36 -14.90
N ASP A 175 -11.00 9.27 -14.66
CA ASP A 175 -11.84 10.34 -14.13
C ASP A 175 -12.84 9.76 -13.13
N PHE A 176 -12.81 10.26 -11.90
CA PHE A 176 -13.65 9.81 -10.80
C PHE A 176 -14.88 10.72 -10.65
N ARG A 177 -16.07 10.16 -10.77
CA ARG A 177 -17.35 10.85 -10.55
C ARG A 177 -17.98 10.39 -9.26
N LEU A 178 -17.71 11.14 -8.20
CA LEU A 178 -18.28 10.96 -6.87
C LEU A 178 -19.81 10.85 -6.93
N THR A 179 -20.33 9.75 -6.41
CA THR A 179 -21.78 9.48 -6.27
C THR A 179 -22.24 9.54 -4.82
N ASN A 180 -21.33 9.31 -3.87
CA ASN A 180 -21.63 9.35 -2.44
C ASN A 180 -20.39 9.74 -1.63
N ILE A 181 -20.61 10.37 -0.48
CA ILE A 181 -19.57 10.66 0.50
C ILE A 181 -20.13 10.62 1.93
N VAL A 182 -19.43 9.92 2.80
CA VAL A 182 -19.73 9.81 4.23
C VAL A 182 -18.49 10.18 5.01
N ILE A 183 -18.60 11.17 5.90
CA ILE A 183 -17.50 11.65 6.73
C ILE A 183 -17.86 11.41 8.19
N GLY A 184 -16.91 10.87 8.96
CA GLY A 184 -17.07 10.65 10.40
C GLY A 184 -15.72 10.60 11.12
N PRO A 185 -15.72 10.41 12.46
CA PRO A 185 -14.48 10.39 13.25
C PRO A 185 -13.58 9.16 12.96
N GLN A 186 -14.09 8.19 12.20
CA GLN A 186 -13.32 7.06 11.67
C GLN A 186 -12.61 7.38 10.34
N GLY A 187 -12.99 8.47 9.66
CA GLY A 187 -12.46 8.88 8.37
C GLY A 187 -13.54 9.12 7.32
N VAL A 188 -13.20 8.88 6.06
CA VAL A 188 -14.08 9.09 4.91
C VAL A 188 -14.39 7.78 4.21
N VAL A 189 -15.61 7.64 3.74
CA VAL A 189 -15.99 6.67 2.71
C VAL A 189 -16.55 7.44 1.55
N GLU A 190 -16.06 7.16 0.35
CA GLU A 190 -16.64 7.68 -0.87
C GLU A 190 -16.99 6.54 -1.82
N GLU A 191 -17.96 6.82 -2.67
CA GLU A 191 -18.30 5.96 -3.80
C GLU A 191 -18.25 6.82 -5.06
N ALA A 192 -17.75 6.24 -6.14
CA ALA A 192 -17.67 6.92 -7.42
C ALA A 192 -17.95 5.97 -8.59
N ARG A 193 -18.44 6.53 -9.69
CA ARG A 193 -18.33 5.91 -11.02
C ARG A 193 -17.07 6.44 -11.67
N VAL A 194 -16.28 5.54 -12.22
CA VAL A 194 -14.97 5.84 -12.79
C VAL A 194 -15.02 5.52 -14.26
N ILE A 195 -14.56 6.46 -15.09
CA ILE A 195 -14.36 6.24 -16.51
C ILE A 195 -12.88 6.31 -16.83
N GLY A 196 -12.44 5.51 -17.79
CA GLY A 196 -11.06 5.56 -18.29
C GLY A 196 -10.85 4.62 -19.46
N THR A 197 -9.89 4.96 -20.31
CA THR A 197 -9.37 4.12 -21.38
C THR A 197 -8.41 3.10 -20.78
N HIS A 198 -8.74 1.81 -20.87
CA HIS A 198 -7.95 0.74 -20.27
C HIS A 198 -6.82 0.29 -21.22
N GLU A 199 -5.67 0.94 -21.12
CA GLU A 199 -4.54 0.77 -22.04
C GLU A 199 -3.60 -0.38 -21.66
N LYS A 200 -3.51 -0.74 -20.37
CA LYS A 200 -2.61 -1.80 -19.89
C LYS A 200 -3.30 -2.67 -18.86
N ASP A 201 -2.85 -3.92 -18.77
CA ASP A 201 -3.32 -4.87 -17.77
C ASP A 201 -3.20 -4.29 -16.36
N TRP A 202 -4.25 -4.45 -15.56
CA TRP A 202 -4.30 -3.92 -14.20
C TRP A 202 -4.87 -4.95 -13.23
N LEU A 203 -4.12 -5.32 -12.20
CA LEU A 203 -4.56 -6.26 -11.15
C LEU A 203 -5.10 -7.61 -11.69
N GLY A 204 -4.50 -8.10 -12.78
CA GLY A 204 -4.88 -9.33 -13.46
C GLY A 204 -6.09 -9.18 -14.41
N PHE A 205 -6.56 -7.96 -14.64
CA PHE A 205 -7.56 -7.64 -15.65
C PHE A 205 -6.88 -7.24 -16.96
N PRO A 206 -7.14 -7.92 -18.09
CA PRO A 206 -6.51 -7.60 -19.36
C PRO A 206 -6.93 -6.24 -19.92
N ALA A 207 -5.99 -5.50 -20.51
CA ALA A 207 -6.29 -4.25 -21.20
C ALA A 207 -7.39 -4.45 -22.25
N SER A 208 -8.46 -3.62 -22.19
CA SER A 208 -9.50 -3.68 -23.22
C SER A 208 -9.17 -2.88 -24.46
N GLY A 209 -8.35 -1.83 -24.35
CA GLY A 209 -8.15 -0.84 -25.39
C GLY A 209 -9.36 0.06 -25.65
N ASP A 210 -10.44 -0.14 -24.88
CA ASP A 210 -11.69 0.61 -24.97
C ASP A 210 -11.81 1.54 -23.75
N GLN A 211 -12.60 2.61 -23.88
CA GLN A 211 -13.09 3.33 -22.71
C GLN A 211 -14.08 2.42 -21.97
N ILE A 212 -13.86 2.25 -20.67
CA ILE A 212 -14.72 1.45 -19.79
C ILE A 212 -15.21 2.30 -18.62
N GLU A 213 -16.31 1.84 -18.02
CA GLU A 213 -16.85 2.38 -16.78
C GLU A 213 -16.78 1.31 -15.70
N PHE A 214 -16.50 1.71 -14.47
CA PHE A 214 -16.54 0.85 -13.30
C PHE A 214 -16.92 1.63 -12.04
N GLN A 215 -17.32 0.91 -11.00
CA GLN A 215 -17.68 1.50 -9.71
C GLN A 215 -16.56 1.28 -8.71
N VAL A 216 -16.36 2.24 -7.81
CA VAL A 216 -15.44 2.13 -6.68
C VAL A 216 -16.11 2.52 -5.37
N ALA A 217 -15.68 1.88 -4.29
CA ALA A 217 -15.91 2.32 -2.92
C ALA A 217 -14.55 2.41 -2.22
N ILE A 218 -14.19 3.60 -1.75
CA ILE A 218 -12.88 3.89 -1.18
C ILE A 218 -13.06 4.34 0.26
N PHE A 219 -12.35 3.67 1.16
CA PHE A 219 -12.31 4.00 2.58
C PHE A 219 -10.98 4.68 2.88
N PHE A 220 -11.02 5.84 3.52
CA PHE A 220 -9.86 6.60 3.97
C PHE A 220 -9.85 6.60 5.52
N PRO A 221 -9.22 5.62 6.19
CA PRO A 221 -9.23 5.55 7.64
C PRO A 221 -8.47 6.74 8.25
N TRP A 222 -9.07 7.40 9.23
CA TRP A 222 -8.47 8.57 9.88
C TRP A 222 -7.61 8.21 11.09
N ASP A 223 -6.41 8.79 11.11
CA ASP A 223 -5.51 8.75 12.26
C ASP A 223 -5.59 10.05 13.08
N THR A 224 -6.24 9.98 14.24
CA THR A 224 -6.33 11.10 15.18
C THR A 224 -4.96 11.55 15.69
N SER A 225 -3.95 10.68 15.73
CA SER A 225 -2.63 11.02 16.29
C SER A 225 -1.79 11.86 15.32
N THR A 226 -1.79 11.48 14.03
CA THR A 226 -1.03 12.16 12.98
C THR A 226 -1.85 13.20 12.22
N ARG A 227 -3.18 13.18 12.40
CA ARG A 227 -4.16 14.02 11.68
C ARG A 227 -4.03 13.84 10.16
N LYS A 228 -3.91 12.58 9.74
CA LYS A 228 -3.72 12.12 8.35
C LYS A 228 -4.54 10.87 8.07
N PHE A 229 -4.71 10.53 6.79
CA PHE A 229 -5.28 9.25 6.40
C PHE A 229 -4.24 8.12 6.52
N LYS A 230 -4.65 6.96 7.03
CA LYS A 230 -3.81 5.76 7.13
C LYS A 230 -3.67 5.01 5.80
N GLY A 231 -3.94 5.65 4.68
CA GLY A 231 -4.02 5.05 3.35
C GLY A 231 -5.46 4.82 2.92
N GLU A 232 -5.67 3.84 2.06
CA GLU A 232 -6.95 3.59 1.39
C GLU A 232 -7.27 2.10 1.34
N ARG A 233 -8.53 1.76 1.60
CA ARG A 233 -9.07 0.44 1.26
C ARG A 233 -10.05 0.60 0.13
N ILE A 234 -9.76 -0.05 -0.98
CA ILE A 234 -10.46 0.14 -2.25
C ILE A 234 -11.16 -1.15 -2.63
N TYR A 235 -12.45 -1.02 -2.93
CA TYR A 235 -13.24 -2.04 -3.63
C TYR A 235 -13.66 -1.45 -4.96
N PHE A 236 -13.68 -2.29 -6.00
CA PHE A 236 -14.13 -1.87 -7.32
C PHE A 236 -14.87 -2.99 -8.04
N HIS A 237 -15.71 -2.61 -8.99
CA HIS A 237 -16.49 -3.53 -9.79
C HIS A 237 -16.58 -2.99 -11.22
N PHE A 238 -16.01 -3.74 -12.18
CA PHE A 238 -16.20 -3.44 -13.60
C PHE A 238 -17.65 -3.73 -14.01
N ASP A 239 -18.10 -3.18 -15.13
CA ASP A 239 -19.40 -3.59 -15.68
C ASP A 239 -19.42 -5.08 -16.05
N GLU A 240 -20.57 -5.74 -15.92
CA GLU A 240 -20.75 -7.17 -16.24
C GLU A 240 -20.24 -7.54 -17.64
N SER A 241 -20.44 -6.65 -18.62
CA SER A 241 -19.98 -6.84 -20.00
C SER A 241 -18.46 -7.00 -20.11
N TYR A 242 -17.69 -6.35 -19.24
CA TYR A 242 -16.25 -6.50 -19.18
C TYR A 242 -15.87 -7.88 -18.66
N TYR A 243 -16.49 -8.33 -17.56
CA TYR A 243 -16.28 -9.65 -17.00
C TYR A 243 -16.62 -10.77 -18.00
N GLU A 244 -17.76 -10.66 -18.70
CA GLU A 244 -18.19 -11.60 -19.74
C GLU A 244 -17.19 -11.67 -20.91
N LYS A 245 -16.72 -10.51 -21.39
CA LYS A 245 -15.76 -10.41 -22.51
C LYS A 245 -14.48 -11.20 -22.24
N TYR A 246 -14.01 -11.20 -20.99
CA TYR A 246 -12.75 -11.86 -20.59
C TYR A 246 -12.95 -13.18 -19.84
N GLY A 247 -14.19 -13.64 -19.67
CA GLY A 247 -14.49 -14.88 -18.94
C GLY A 247 -14.03 -14.83 -17.48
N ILE A 248 -14.09 -13.65 -16.84
CA ILE A 248 -13.67 -13.43 -15.47
C ILE A 248 -14.90 -13.49 -14.56
N ASN A 249 -14.83 -14.27 -13.49
CA ASN A 249 -15.87 -14.23 -12.46
C ASN A 249 -15.59 -13.06 -11.50
N PRO A 250 -16.52 -12.11 -11.33
CA PRO A 250 -16.35 -10.97 -10.43
C PRO A 250 -16.12 -11.38 -8.96
#